data_AF-A0A7V5LRH5-F1
#
_entry.id   AF-A0A7V5LRH5-F1
#
_cell.length_a   1.000
_cell.length_b   1.000
_cell.length_c   1.000
_cell.angle_alpha   90.00
_cell.angle_beta   90.00
_cell.angle_gamma   90.00
#
_symmetry.space_group_name_H-M   'P 1'
#
loop_
_entity.id
_entity.type
_entity.pdbx_description
1 polymer ?
#
loop_
_entity_poly.entity_id
_entity_poly.type
_entity_poly.pdbx_seq_one_letter_code
_entity_poly.pdbx_strand_id
1 'polypeptide(L)'
;LEKPPSSTIILRSLILSPITLLIGLLLSSLILLIMGRFSSTEGNFKQVWTHYLYANFIDKILGNGVRLFLILSKKSIMQTTTSLAAFFPQLEVTSTGFIILSQFDFFQLWMFGVLGYGIASAFKIEFKKALYISYGFWALKSIIYIIIGLIGRQFLS
;
A
#
# COMPACT_ATOMS: atom_id res chain seq x y z
N LEU A 1 12.44 -25.75 12.05
CA LEU A 1 11.35 -24.76 12.21
C LEU A 1 10.07 -25.53 12.50
N GLU A 2 9.61 -25.47 13.75
CA GLU A 2 8.39 -26.13 14.20
C GLU A 2 7.18 -25.50 13.52
N LYS A 3 6.24 -26.31 13.01
CA LYS A 3 5.03 -25.79 12.36
C LYS A 3 4.20 -25.07 13.44
N PRO A 4 3.84 -23.79 13.27
CA PRO A 4 3.02 -23.11 14.25
C PRO A 4 1.67 -23.86 14.41
N PRO A 5 1.09 -23.87 15.62
CA PRO A 5 -0.19 -24.53 15.87
C PRO A 5 -1.27 -24.00 14.92
N SER A 6 -2.14 -24.89 14.42
CA SER A 6 -3.22 -24.53 13.48
C SER A 6 -4.12 -23.40 14.04
N SER A 7 -4.34 -23.36 15.35
CA SER A 7 -5.08 -22.29 16.04
C SER A 7 -4.42 -20.91 15.89
N THR A 8 -3.09 -20.85 15.98
CA THR A 8 -2.31 -19.61 15.79
C THR A 8 -2.39 -19.13 14.34
N ILE A 9 -2.37 -20.05 13.37
CA ILE A 9 -2.53 -19.71 11.95
C ILE A 9 -3.93 -19.15 11.67
N ILE A 10 -4.98 -19.79 12.20
CA ILE A 10 -6.36 -19.36 12.04
C ILE A 10 -6.58 -17.98 12.69
N LEU A 11 -6.14 -17.79 13.94
CA LEU A 11 -6.23 -16.50 14.63
C LEU A 11 -5.53 -15.38 13.84
N ARG A 12 -4.32 -15.64 13.35
CA ARG A 12 -3.55 -14.64 12.60
C ARG A 12 -4.20 -14.28 11.26
N SER A 13 -4.68 -15.28 10.52
CA SER A 13 -5.18 -15.10 9.16
C SER A 13 -6.62 -14.57 9.12
N LEU A 14 -7.50 -15.03 10.01
CA LEU A 14 -8.92 -14.67 9.99
C LEU A 14 -9.28 -13.48 10.89
N ILE A 15 -8.49 -13.22 11.94
CA ILE A 15 -8.83 -12.19 12.92
C ILE A 15 -7.80 -11.06 12.87
N LEU A 16 -6.52 -11.36 13.11
CA LEU A 16 -5.50 -10.31 13.22
C LEU A 16 -5.28 -9.58 11.89
N SER A 17 -5.10 -10.31 10.79
CA SER A 17 -4.82 -9.69 9.48
C SER A 17 -5.95 -8.76 9.00
N PRO A 18 -7.23 -9.14 9.04
CA PRO A 18 -8.31 -8.25 8.65
C PRO A 18 -8.44 -7.02 9.57
N ILE A 19 -8.25 -7.19 10.88
CA ILE A 19 -8.29 -6.07 11.83
C ILE A 19 -7.15 -5.08 11.55
N THR A 20 -5.91 -5.57 11.37
CA THR A 20 -4.77 -4.71 11.04
C THR A 20 -5.00 -3.98 9.72
N LEU A 21 -5.57 -4.67 8.71
CA LEU A 21 -5.93 -4.04 7.45
C LEU A 21 -6.98 -2.94 7.63
N LEU A 22 -8.05 -3.21 8.40
CA LEU A 22 -9.11 -2.25 8.65
C LEU A 22 -8.58 -1.00 9.36
N ILE A 23 -7.79 -1.19 10.43
CA ILE A 23 -7.13 -0.09 11.15
C ILE A 23 -6.22 0.70 10.20
N GLY A 24 -5.40 0.01 9.41
CA GLY A 24 -4.49 0.64 8.45
C GLY A 24 -5.23 1.48 7.41
N LEU A 25 -6.36 0.99 6.88
CA LEU A 25 -7.18 1.75 5.95
C LEU A 25 -7.80 2.98 6.63
N LEU A 26 -8.31 2.83 7.87
CA LEU A 26 -9.02 3.91 8.58
C LEU A 26 -8.05 5.04 8.91
N LEU A 27 -6.88 4.68 9.43
CA LEU A 27 -5.79 5.61 9.71
C LEU A 27 -5.31 6.30 8.42
N SER A 28 -5.14 5.56 7.32
CA SER A 28 -4.78 6.13 6.02
C SER A 28 -5.80 7.17 5.56
N SER A 29 -7.09 6.89 5.72
CA SER A 29 -8.17 7.79 5.33
C SER A 29 -8.22 9.03 6.22
N LEU A 30 -7.86 8.91 7.49
CA LEU A 30 -7.75 10.05 8.41
C LEU A 30 -6.58 10.96 8.00
N ILE A 31 -5.42 10.38 7.66
CA ILE A 31 -4.27 11.14 7.18
C ILE A 31 -4.62 11.87 5.87
N LEU A 32 -5.26 11.19 4.93
CA LEU A 32 -5.77 11.80 3.69
C LEU A 32 -6.76 12.94 3.98
N LEU A 33 -7.64 12.77 4.97
CA LEU A 33 -8.56 13.83 5.39
C LEU A 33 -7.78 15.06 5.88
N ILE A 34 -6.81 14.86 6.79
CA ILE A 34 -5.95 15.91 7.33
C ILE A 34 -5.20 16.62 6.19
N MET A 35 -4.60 15.86 5.27
CA MET A 35 -3.89 16.42 4.12
C MET A 35 -4.82 17.24 3.21
N GLY A 36 -6.04 16.75 2.95
CA GLY A 36 -7.03 17.47 2.16
C GLY A 36 -7.54 18.76 2.84
N ARG A 37 -7.55 18.82 4.17
CA ARG A 37 -7.95 20.03 4.92
C ARG A 37 -7.05 21.24 4.69
N PHE A 38 -5.79 21.03 4.30
CA PHE A 38 -4.92 22.15 3.88
C PHE A 38 -5.32 22.75 2.54
N SER A 39 -6.14 22.05 1.74
CA SER A 39 -6.62 22.54 0.44
C SER A 39 -8.09 22.95 0.45
N SER A 40 -8.93 22.32 1.27
CA SER A 40 -10.38 22.59 1.32
C SER A 40 -11.03 22.12 2.63
N THR A 41 -12.03 22.88 3.10
CA THR A 41 -12.89 22.52 4.23
C THR A 41 -14.08 21.65 3.83
N GLU A 42 -14.30 21.45 2.54
CA GLU A 42 -15.34 20.57 2.00
C GLU A 42 -15.01 19.09 2.23
N GLY A 43 -16.02 18.25 2.15
CA GLY A 43 -15.86 16.81 2.29
C GLY A 43 -15.77 16.32 3.73
N ASN A 44 -15.99 15.02 3.93
CA ASN A 44 -15.95 14.38 5.25
C ASN A 44 -15.18 13.06 5.24
N PHE A 45 -14.90 12.54 6.44
CA PHE A 45 -14.18 11.28 6.60
C PHE A 45 -14.82 10.12 5.82
N LYS A 46 -16.16 10.01 5.85
CA LYS A 46 -16.89 8.93 5.16
C LYS A 46 -16.63 8.97 3.65
N GLN A 47 -16.61 10.14 3.03
CA GLN A 47 -16.30 10.29 1.61
C GLN A 47 -14.85 9.89 1.33
N VAL A 48 -13.87 10.39 2.10
CA VAL A 48 -12.46 10.03 1.90
C VAL A 48 -12.23 8.53 2.07
N TRP A 49 -12.78 7.95 3.14
CA TRP A 49 -12.78 6.51 3.42
C TRP A 49 -13.33 5.71 2.25
N THR A 50 -14.51 6.10 1.75
CA THR A 50 -15.18 5.40 0.65
C THR A 50 -14.32 5.40 -0.60
N HIS A 51 -13.82 6.56 -1.03
CA HIS A 51 -12.98 6.65 -2.22
C HIS A 51 -11.65 5.90 -2.05
N TYR A 52 -11.03 5.98 -0.86
CA TYR A 52 -9.81 5.22 -0.57
C TYR A 52 -10.05 3.71 -0.61
N LEU A 53 -11.17 3.24 -0.06
CA LEU A 53 -11.55 1.83 -0.09
C LEU A 53 -11.74 1.33 -1.53
N TYR A 54 -12.48 2.07 -2.36
CA TYR A 54 -12.70 1.70 -3.77
C TYR A 54 -11.40 1.74 -4.58
N ALA A 55 -10.57 2.76 -4.38
CA ALA A 55 -9.27 2.84 -5.05
C ALA A 55 -8.38 1.63 -4.67
N ASN A 56 -8.38 1.22 -3.39
CA ASN A 56 -7.61 0.06 -2.94
C ASN A 56 -7.99 -1.25 -3.63
N PHE A 57 -9.15 -1.35 -4.28
CA PHE A 57 -9.49 -2.53 -5.10
C PHE A 57 -8.43 -2.78 -6.20
N ILE A 58 -7.85 -1.71 -6.75
CA ILE A 58 -6.82 -1.79 -7.79
C ILE A 58 -5.56 -2.50 -7.27
N ASP A 59 -5.00 -2.08 -6.14
CA ASP A 59 -3.79 -2.73 -5.60
C ASP A 59 -4.10 -4.04 -4.87
N LYS A 60 -5.12 -4.04 -4.00
CA LYS A 60 -5.38 -5.15 -3.07
C LYS A 60 -6.07 -6.33 -3.72
N ILE A 61 -6.84 -6.12 -4.78
CA ILE A 61 -7.53 -7.20 -5.50
C ILE A 61 -6.86 -7.45 -6.85
N LEU A 62 -6.84 -6.47 -7.75
CA LEU A 62 -6.27 -6.67 -9.10
C LEU A 62 -4.76 -6.92 -9.04
N GLY A 63 -4.02 -6.09 -8.31
CA GLY A 63 -2.58 -6.23 -8.17
C GLY A 63 -2.18 -7.55 -7.51
N ASN A 64 -2.85 -7.94 -6.43
CA ASN A 64 -2.61 -9.24 -5.81
C ASN A 64 -3.04 -10.43 -6.67
N GLY A 65 -4.09 -10.31 -7.49
CA GLY A 65 -4.47 -11.34 -8.46
C GLY A 65 -3.37 -11.59 -9.48
N VAL A 66 -2.76 -10.52 -10.00
CA VAL A 66 -1.62 -10.60 -10.94
C VAL A 66 -0.39 -11.17 -10.24
N ARG A 67 -0.06 -10.71 -9.03
CA ARG A 67 1.06 -11.26 -8.24
C ARG A 67 0.86 -12.75 -7.96
N LEU A 68 -0.35 -13.19 -7.60
CA LEU A 68 -0.68 -14.60 -7.39
C LEU A 68 -0.45 -15.42 -8.67
N PHE A 69 -0.93 -14.94 -9.81
CA PHE A 69 -0.69 -15.58 -11.10
C PHE A 69 0.80 -15.72 -11.41
N LEU A 70 1.60 -14.68 -11.15
CA LEU A 70 3.06 -14.72 -11.33
C LEU A 70 3.71 -15.72 -10.38
N ILE A 71 3.32 -15.76 -9.11
CA ILE A 71 3.82 -16.71 -8.09
C ILE A 71 3.56 -18.15 -8.55
N LEU A 72 2.34 -18.45 -8.99
CA LEU A 72 1.97 -19.79 -9.49
C LEU A 72 2.77 -20.17 -10.74
N SER A 73 2.98 -19.20 -11.64
CA SER A 73 3.72 -19.42 -12.90
C SER A 73 5.23 -19.63 -12.68
N LYS A 74 5.83 -18.90 -11.73
CA LYS A 74 7.28 -18.93 -11.45
C LYS A 74 7.67 -19.87 -10.33
N LYS A 75 6.71 -20.43 -9.57
CA LYS A 75 6.92 -21.27 -8.39
C LYS A 75 7.86 -20.64 -7.33
N SER A 76 7.98 -19.31 -7.32
CA SER A 76 8.85 -18.57 -6.42
C SER A 76 8.21 -17.24 -6.07
N ILE A 77 8.08 -16.98 -4.77
CA ILE A 77 7.55 -15.70 -4.25
C ILE A 77 8.60 -14.59 -4.36
N MET A 78 9.88 -14.95 -4.26
CA MET A 78 10.98 -13.99 -4.20
C MET A 78 11.32 -13.37 -5.55
N GLN A 79 10.88 -14.00 -6.65
CA GLN A 79 11.13 -13.54 -8.02
C GLN A 79 9.92 -12.85 -8.65
N THR A 80 8.85 -12.63 -7.87
CA THR A 80 7.57 -12.14 -8.38
C THR A 80 7.18 -10.86 -7.67
N THR A 81 7.69 -9.74 -8.17
CA THR A 81 7.29 -8.39 -7.76
C THR A 81 6.71 -7.63 -8.96
N THR A 82 5.78 -6.73 -8.67
CA THR A 82 5.16 -5.80 -9.65
C THR A 82 5.69 -4.38 -9.48
N SER A 83 6.79 -4.24 -8.74
CA SER A 83 7.49 -2.99 -8.49
C SER A 83 8.69 -2.79 -9.40
N LEU A 84 9.30 -1.60 -9.33
CA LEU A 84 10.57 -1.32 -10.03
C LEU A 84 11.69 -2.30 -9.67
N ALA A 85 11.61 -3.00 -8.53
CA ALA A 85 12.57 -4.05 -8.18
C ALA A 85 12.57 -5.23 -9.17
N ALA A 86 11.50 -5.41 -9.96
CA ALA A 86 11.43 -6.44 -10.98
C ALA A 86 12.52 -6.30 -12.07
N PHE A 87 13.02 -5.08 -12.29
CA PHE A 87 14.08 -4.80 -13.26
C PHE A 87 15.48 -5.11 -12.73
N PHE A 88 15.61 -5.49 -11.45
CA PHE A 88 16.88 -5.77 -10.79
C PHE A 88 16.84 -7.11 -10.05
N PRO A 89 16.75 -8.25 -10.79
CA PRO A 89 16.47 -9.57 -10.21
C PRO A 89 17.60 -10.13 -9.33
N GLN A 90 18.79 -9.53 -9.35
CA GLN A 90 19.94 -9.96 -8.55
C GLN A 90 20.03 -9.22 -7.20
N LEU A 91 19.13 -8.28 -6.91
CA LEU A 91 19.11 -7.58 -5.63
C LEU A 91 18.65 -8.52 -4.52
N GLU A 92 19.40 -8.55 -3.43
CA GLU A 92 18.97 -9.22 -2.20
C GLU A 92 17.71 -8.53 -1.64
N VAL A 93 16.74 -9.31 -1.21
CA VAL A 93 15.44 -8.82 -0.70
C VAL A 93 15.60 -7.93 0.54
N THR A 94 16.66 -8.14 1.31
CA THR A 94 17.01 -7.34 2.50
C THR A 94 17.88 -6.12 2.17
N SER A 95 18.32 -5.97 0.92
CA SER A 95 19.14 -4.83 0.51
C SER A 95 18.34 -3.52 0.52
N THR A 96 19.01 -2.42 0.82
CA THR A 96 18.41 -1.08 0.78
C THR A 96 17.83 -0.76 -0.61
N GLY A 97 18.52 -1.18 -1.68
CA GLY A 97 18.04 -0.99 -3.04
C GLY A 97 16.70 -1.69 -3.29
N PHE A 98 16.57 -2.94 -2.86
CA PHE A 98 15.31 -3.67 -2.96
C PHE A 98 14.19 -3.01 -2.12
N ILE A 99 14.49 -2.62 -0.88
CA ILE A 99 13.53 -1.95 0.02
C ILE A 99 12.97 -0.67 -0.61
N ILE A 100 13.83 0.16 -1.22
CA ILE A 100 13.40 1.40 -1.87
C ILE A 100 12.62 1.11 -3.14
N LEU A 101 13.15 0.30 -4.05
CA LEU A 101 12.51 0.01 -5.34
C LEU A 101 11.18 -0.73 -5.19
N SER A 102 11.00 -1.50 -4.12
CA SER A 102 9.74 -2.18 -3.81
C SER A 102 8.59 -1.23 -3.47
N GLN A 103 8.86 0.02 -3.07
CA GLN A 103 7.81 1.02 -2.82
C GLN A 103 7.17 1.57 -4.11
N PHE A 104 7.86 1.44 -5.24
CA PHE A 104 7.38 1.89 -6.54
C PHE A 104 6.68 0.75 -7.27
N ASP A 105 5.51 0.37 -6.76
CA ASP A 105 4.68 -0.67 -7.33
C ASP A 105 3.68 -0.13 -8.35
N PHE A 106 3.56 -0.79 -9.51
CA PHE A 106 2.68 -0.35 -10.59
C PHE A 106 1.21 -0.23 -10.15
N PHE A 107 0.66 -1.25 -9.49
CA PHE A 107 -0.75 -1.25 -9.08
C PHE A 107 -1.00 -0.24 -7.96
N GLN A 108 -0.01 -0.05 -7.09
CA GLN A 108 -0.09 0.98 -6.05
C GLN A 108 -0.09 2.40 -6.66
N LEU A 109 0.83 2.70 -7.58
CA LEU A 109 0.90 4.01 -8.23
C LEU A 109 -0.36 4.29 -9.06
N TRP A 110 -0.91 3.28 -9.72
CA TRP A 110 -2.19 3.38 -10.42
C TRP A 110 -3.35 3.64 -9.45
N MET A 111 -3.40 2.92 -8.33
CA MET A 111 -4.40 3.14 -7.27
C MET A 111 -4.39 4.58 -6.77
N PHE A 112 -3.22 5.17 -6.53
CA PHE A 112 -3.09 6.57 -6.12
C PHE A 112 -3.48 7.55 -7.24
N GLY A 113 -3.25 7.21 -8.51
CA GLY A 113 -3.77 8.01 -9.63
C GLY A 113 -5.30 8.07 -9.64
N VAL A 114 -5.96 6.92 -9.46
CA VAL A 114 -7.43 6.84 -9.39
C VAL A 114 -7.98 7.51 -8.13
N LEU A 115 -7.30 7.36 -7.00
CA LEU A 115 -7.67 8.04 -5.75
C LEU A 115 -7.70 9.57 -5.91
N GLY A 116 -6.87 10.14 -6.79
CA GLY A 116 -6.90 11.57 -7.11
C GLY A 116 -8.29 12.05 -7.54
N TYR A 117 -9.04 11.26 -8.32
CA TYR A 117 -10.41 11.61 -8.70
C TYR A 117 -11.36 11.61 -7.49
N GLY A 118 -11.20 10.63 -6.60
CA GLY A 118 -12.00 10.54 -5.39
C GLY A 118 -11.70 11.64 -4.37
N ILE A 119 -10.46 12.09 -4.29
CA ILE A 119 -10.08 13.25 -3.48
C ILE A 119 -10.63 14.54 -4.10
N ALA A 120 -10.54 14.70 -5.42
CA ALA A 120 -11.08 15.85 -6.13
C ALA A 120 -12.59 15.99 -5.90
N SER A 121 -13.34 14.90 -5.99
CA SER A 121 -14.78 14.88 -5.73
C SER A 121 -15.12 15.10 -4.26
N ALA A 122 -14.39 14.50 -3.33
CA ALA A 122 -14.65 14.65 -1.90
C ALA A 122 -14.43 16.08 -1.41
N PHE A 123 -13.33 16.71 -1.84
CA PHE A 123 -12.93 18.05 -1.37
C PHE A 123 -13.37 19.20 -2.29
N LYS A 124 -14.03 18.89 -3.42
CA LYS A 124 -14.42 19.87 -4.45
C LYS A 124 -13.24 20.73 -4.91
N ILE A 125 -12.08 20.09 -5.13
CA ILE A 125 -10.86 20.75 -5.58
C ILE A 125 -10.48 20.30 -6.99
N GLU A 126 -9.65 21.09 -7.67
CA GLU A 126 -9.07 20.72 -8.95
C GLU A 126 -8.32 19.38 -8.85
N PHE A 127 -8.46 18.55 -9.90
CA PHE A 127 -7.82 17.24 -9.97
C PHE A 127 -6.30 17.29 -9.77
N LYS A 128 -5.63 18.35 -10.26
CA LYS A 128 -4.18 18.54 -10.05
C LYS A 128 -3.82 18.64 -8.56
N LYS A 129 -4.59 19.41 -7.77
CA LYS A 129 -4.39 19.53 -6.32
C LYS A 129 -4.67 18.19 -5.61
N ALA A 130 -5.72 17.51 -6.04
CA ALA A 130 -6.06 16.19 -5.52
C ALA A 130 -4.97 15.14 -5.81
N LEU A 131 -4.32 15.18 -6.98
CA LEU A 131 -3.17 14.33 -7.30
C LEU A 131 -1.98 14.62 -6.37
N TYR A 132 -1.69 15.89 -6.06
CA TYR A 132 -0.64 16.21 -5.09
C TYR A 132 -0.93 15.64 -3.70
N ILE A 133 -2.19 15.71 -3.24
CA ILE A 133 -2.58 15.08 -1.97
C ILE A 133 -2.43 13.56 -2.04
N SER A 134 -2.92 12.95 -3.12
CA SER A 134 -2.91 11.49 -3.32
C SER A 134 -1.47 10.94 -3.35
N TYR A 135 -0.63 11.47 -4.23
CA TYR A 135 0.76 11.04 -4.36
C TYR A 135 1.64 11.54 -3.21
N GLY A 136 1.29 12.65 -2.56
CA GLY A 136 1.92 13.08 -1.31
C GLY A 136 1.71 12.06 -0.19
N PHE A 137 0.49 11.53 -0.07
CA PHE A 137 0.20 10.46 0.89
C PHE A 137 0.93 9.15 0.53
N TRP A 138 1.01 8.80 -0.76
CA TRP A 138 1.84 7.69 -1.22
C TRP A 138 3.31 7.89 -0.80
N ALA A 139 3.88 9.07 -1.03
CA ALA A 139 5.28 9.36 -0.69
C ALA A 139 5.52 9.23 0.83
N LEU A 140 4.63 9.80 1.66
CA LEU A 140 4.70 9.66 3.12
C LEU A 140 4.67 8.18 3.54
N LYS A 141 3.74 7.41 2.97
CA LYS A 141 3.61 5.98 3.24
C LYS A 141 4.86 5.19 2.81
N SER A 142 5.42 5.50 1.64
CA SER A 142 6.66 4.88 1.15
C SER A 142 7.84 5.17 2.06
N ILE A 143 7.97 6.41 2.57
CA ILE A 143 9.02 6.77 3.54
C ILE A 143 8.89 5.95 4.82
N ILE A 144 7.67 5.84 5.36
CA ILE A 144 7.40 5.04 6.56
C ILE A 144 7.81 3.58 6.33
N TYR A 145 7.45 2.98 5.20
CA TYR A 145 7.84 1.60 4.89
C TYR A 145 9.33 1.41 4.65
N ILE A 146 10.02 2.39 4.04
CA ILE A 146 11.48 2.36 3.93
C ILE A 146 12.12 2.36 5.31
N ILE A 147 11.69 3.25 6.21
CA ILE A 147 12.21 3.32 7.59
C ILE A 147 11.98 1.99 8.31
N ILE A 148 10.77 1.43 8.24
CA ILE A 148 10.45 0.14 8.84
C ILE A 148 11.32 -0.98 8.25
N GLY A 149 11.53 -0.98 6.92
CA GLY A 149 12.38 -1.96 6.26
C GLY A 149 13.85 -1.88 6.68
N LEU A 150 14.38 -0.67 6.82
CA LEU A 150 15.75 -0.43 7.28
C LEU A 150 15.96 -0.83 8.74
N ILE A 151 15.00 -0.52 9.62
CA ILE A 151 15.01 -0.97 11.02
C ILE A 151 14.90 -2.49 11.08
N GLY A 152 13.98 -3.09 10.31
CA GLY A 152 13.79 -4.54 10.26
C GLY A 152 15.05 -5.30 9.85
N ARG A 153 15.86 -4.73 8.96
CA ARG A 153 17.15 -5.30 8.56
C ARG A 153 18.10 -5.48 9.75
N GLN A 154 18.11 -4.57 10.72
CA GLN A 154 19.02 -4.63 11.88
C GLN A 154 18.73 -5.81 12.82
N PHE A 155 17.53 -6.38 12.75
CA PHE A 155 17.14 -7.56 13.54
C PHE A 155 17.33 -8.89 12.80
N LEU A 156 17.66 -8.84 11.51
CA LEU A 156 17.86 -10.00 10.64
C LEU A 156 19.34 -10.23 10.28
N SER A 157 20.21 -9.24 10.52
CA SER A 157 21.67 -9.36 10.48
C SER A 157 22.21 -9.93 11.78
#